data_AF-A0A6P6BCW5-F1
#
_entry.id   AF-A0A6P6BCW5-F1
#
_cell.length_a   1.000
_cell.length_b   1.000
_cell.length_c   1.000
_cell.angle_alpha   90.00
_cell.angle_beta   90.00
_cell.angle_gamma   90.00
#
_symmetry.space_group_name_H-M   'P 1'
#
loop_
_entity.id
_entity.type
_entity.pdbx_description
1 polymer ?
#
loop_
_entity_poly.entity_id
_entity_poly.type
_entity_poly.pdbx_seq_one_letter_code
_entity_poly.pdbx_strand_id
1 'polypeptide(L)'
;MSDQSEESPLMAPPLITEPGEIDLETGPADQIQCRICLETDGRDFIAPCKCKGTSKYVHRECLDHWRAVKEGFAFAHCTTCKAPYHLRVHVAADRKWRTLKFRFFVTRDILSIFLAVQLVIASLAYLVYLIDSYQHSWLRLAWGFESELSFYYICGALLFFALLGLSGCFITCYDRRVRNDLAQPCRELCLCCCQPGMCADCHLPGTLCMWTDCTTCFESCASAATECGCLGGAGEAGLPLLFIMALIVLGLFTVIGIFYSVLVATMVGQRIWQRHYHILAKRMLTKEYVVEDVDGEMTGSDWSPPPLPPEHVQQLKTLGLL
;
A
#
# COMPACT_ATOMS: atom_id res chain seq x y z
N MET A 1 -47.98 -8.14 -71.20
CA MET A 1 -47.82 -6.68 -71.06
C MET A 1 -47.26 -6.44 -69.68
N SER A 2 -46.04 -5.88 -69.63
CA SER A 2 -45.48 -5.06 -68.54
C SER A 2 -45.22 -5.75 -67.19
N ASP A 3 -44.27 -5.34 -66.34
CA ASP A 3 -42.91 -4.82 -66.41
C ASP A 3 -42.39 -4.92 -64.95
N GLN A 4 -41.09 -4.78 -64.75
CA GLN A 4 -40.37 -4.88 -63.47
C GLN A 4 -40.83 -3.87 -62.40
N SER A 5 -40.67 -4.24 -61.12
CA SER A 5 -40.14 -3.33 -60.10
C SER A 5 -39.58 -4.07 -58.87
N GLU A 6 -38.43 -3.56 -58.42
CA GLU A 6 -37.56 -3.99 -57.33
C GLU A 6 -38.13 -3.73 -55.93
N GLU A 7 -37.70 -4.51 -54.93
CA GLU A 7 -37.04 -4.03 -53.68
C GLU A 7 -36.92 -5.18 -52.65
N SER A 8 -35.69 -5.40 -52.18
CA SER A 8 -35.31 -6.06 -50.91
C SER A 8 -34.71 -4.97 -50.00
N PRO A 9 -34.52 -5.12 -48.67
CA PRO A 9 -34.34 -6.38 -47.91
C PRO A 9 -34.94 -6.38 -46.47
N LEU A 10 -34.75 -7.51 -45.78
CA LEU A 10 -34.48 -7.70 -44.33
C LEU A 10 -35.35 -8.81 -43.72
N MET A 11 -34.79 -10.01 -43.70
CA MET A 11 -35.28 -11.17 -42.97
C MET A 11 -34.16 -11.66 -42.03
N ALA A 12 -34.40 -11.59 -40.72
CA ALA A 12 -33.82 -12.53 -39.75
C ALA A 12 -34.75 -13.75 -39.73
N PRO A 13 -34.29 -15.02 -39.57
CA PRO A 13 -33.87 -15.60 -38.26
C PRO A 13 -32.96 -16.87 -38.46
N PRO A 14 -32.86 -17.93 -37.61
CA PRO A 14 -33.18 -18.16 -36.19
C PRO A 14 -32.04 -18.83 -35.37
N LEU A 15 -32.30 -18.96 -34.06
CA LEU A 15 -31.70 -19.89 -33.07
C LEU A 15 -32.03 -21.36 -33.40
N ILE A 16 -31.04 -22.27 -33.40
CA ILE A 16 -31.21 -23.75 -33.31
C ILE A 16 -29.97 -24.30 -32.56
N THR A 17 -30.08 -24.67 -31.28
CA THR A 17 -30.32 -26.03 -30.72
C THR A 17 -29.15 -26.99 -30.90
N GLU A 18 -28.63 -27.47 -29.76
CA GLU A 18 -27.64 -28.55 -29.68
C GLU A 18 -28.13 -29.85 -30.34
N PRO A 19 -27.19 -30.65 -30.83
CA PRO A 19 -27.28 -32.10 -30.66
C PRO A 19 -26.00 -32.61 -29.99
N GLY A 20 -26.15 -33.05 -28.74
CA GLY A 20 -25.29 -34.08 -28.18
C GLY A 20 -25.65 -35.41 -28.85
N GLU A 21 -24.72 -35.94 -29.63
CA GLU A 21 -24.57 -37.38 -29.84
C GLU A 21 -23.07 -37.68 -29.95
N ILE A 22 -22.67 -38.69 -29.19
CA ILE A 22 -21.29 -38.99 -28.81
C ILE A 22 -20.79 -40.01 -29.83
N ASP A 23 -20.22 -39.55 -30.94
CA ASP A 23 -19.48 -40.41 -31.85
C ASP A 23 -18.00 -40.39 -31.46
N LEU A 24 -17.60 -41.41 -30.69
CA LEU A 24 -16.22 -41.87 -30.57
C LEU A 24 -15.75 -42.39 -31.94
N GLU A 25 -14.48 -42.13 -32.28
CA GLU A 25 -13.75 -42.58 -33.48
C GLU A 25 -13.67 -41.60 -34.67
N THR A 26 -13.30 -40.33 -34.44
CA THR A 26 -12.27 -39.65 -35.25
C THR A 26 -11.67 -38.52 -34.39
N GLY A 27 -10.41 -38.64 -33.95
CA GLY A 27 -9.80 -37.68 -33.02
C GLY A 27 -9.88 -36.23 -33.54
N PRO A 28 -10.33 -35.25 -32.73
CA PRO A 28 -10.37 -33.87 -33.17
C PRO A 28 -8.94 -33.40 -33.37
N ALA A 29 -8.65 -32.90 -34.57
CA ALA A 29 -7.36 -32.33 -34.95
C ALA A 29 -6.78 -31.47 -33.82
N ASP A 30 -5.51 -31.73 -33.49
CA ASP A 30 -4.68 -31.05 -32.48
C ASP A 30 -5.09 -29.60 -32.20
N GLN A 31 -6.06 -29.39 -31.30
CA GLN A 31 -6.41 -28.04 -30.88
C GLN A 31 -5.26 -27.52 -30.00
N ILE A 32 -4.50 -26.58 -30.55
CA ILE A 32 -3.42 -25.91 -29.84
C ILE A 32 -4.03 -25.19 -28.62
N GLN A 33 -3.56 -25.58 -27.44
CA GLN A 33 -4.01 -25.04 -26.16
C GLN A 33 -2.86 -24.28 -25.49
N CYS A 34 -3.17 -23.15 -24.87
CA CYS A 34 -2.18 -22.40 -24.10
C CYS A 34 -1.83 -23.15 -22.83
N ARG A 35 -0.55 -23.48 -22.59
CA ARG A 35 -0.15 -24.22 -21.37
C ARG A 35 -0.34 -23.44 -20.06
N ILE A 36 -0.60 -22.12 -20.12
CA ILE A 36 -0.71 -21.24 -18.95
C ILE A 36 -2.17 -21.06 -18.53
N CYS A 37 -3.05 -20.63 -19.44
CA CYS A 37 -4.48 -20.45 -19.14
C CYS A 37 -5.36 -21.65 -19.50
N LEU A 38 -4.82 -22.64 -20.23
CA LEU A 38 -5.54 -23.81 -20.71
C LEU A 38 -6.72 -23.48 -21.65
N GLU A 39 -6.70 -22.31 -22.28
CA GLU A 39 -7.68 -21.92 -23.29
C GLU A 39 -7.16 -22.20 -24.71
N THR A 40 -8.07 -22.51 -25.63
CA THR A 40 -7.82 -22.77 -27.06
C THR A 40 -8.11 -21.55 -27.94
N ASP A 41 -8.36 -20.38 -27.34
CA ASP A 41 -8.66 -19.14 -28.05
C ASP A 41 -7.51 -18.81 -29.03
N GLY A 42 -7.83 -18.86 -30.34
CA GLY A 42 -6.89 -18.81 -31.47
C GLY A 42 -6.18 -17.49 -31.74
N ARG A 43 -5.90 -16.67 -30.71
CA ARG A 43 -5.23 -15.36 -30.88
C ARG A 43 -3.82 -15.41 -30.29
N ASP A 44 -2.81 -15.12 -31.11
CA ASP A 44 -1.42 -14.87 -30.71
C ASP A 44 -0.72 -15.99 -29.90
N PHE A 45 -0.81 -17.24 -30.37
CA PHE A 45 0.04 -18.33 -29.89
C PHE A 45 1.50 -18.13 -30.34
N ILE A 46 2.43 -18.44 -29.43
CA ILE A 46 3.87 -18.47 -29.69
C ILE A 46 4.50 -19.72 -29.08
N ALA A 47 5.60 -20.21 -29.67
CA ALA A 47 6.45 -21.23 -29.09
C ALA A 47 7.75 -20.60 -28.52
N PRO A 48 7.80 -20.24 -27.23
CA PRO A 48 8.93 -19.53 -26.64
C PRO A 48 10.14 -20.44 -26.34
N CYS A 49 9.96 -21.76 -26.41
CA CYS A 49 10.99 -22.77 -26.11
C CYS A 49 10.82 -23.98 -27.03
N LYS A 50 11.87 -24.80 -27.12
CA LYS A 50 11.85 -26.13 -27.77
C LYS A 50 11.18 -27.22 -26.91
N CYS A 51 10.15 -26.84 -26.16
CA CYS A 51 9.34 -27.77 -25.39
C CYS A 51 8.57 -28.70 -26.35
N LYS A 52 8.23 -29.94 -25.94
CA LYS A 52 7.60 -30.94 -26.83
C LYS A 52 6.09 -31.05 -26.59
N GLY A 53 5.35 -31.46 -27.62
CA GLY A 53 3.90 -31.66 -27.59
C GLY A 53 3.11 -30.35 -27.45
N THR A 54 1.86 -30.44 -26.99
CA THR A 54 0.96 -29.30 -26.76
C THR A 54 1.50 -28.30 -25.73
N SER A 55 2.40 -28.73 -24.85
CA SER A 55 3.05 -27.87 -23.84
C SER A 55 4.03 -26.83 -24.41
N LYS A 56 4.26 -26.81 -25.72
CA LYS A 56 5.13 -25.84 -26.39
C LYS A 56 4.44 -24.49 -26.65
N TYR A 57 3.12 -24.48 -26.79
CA TYR A 57 2.35 -23.29 -27.18
C TYR A 57 1.85 -22.50 -25.97
N VAL A 58 1.94 -21.17 -26.05
CA VAL A 58 1.40 -20.22 -25.08
C VAL A 58 0.89 -18.98 -25.77
N HIS A 59 -0.12 -18.31 -25.21
CA HIS A 59 -0.44 -16.95 -25.63
C HIS A 59 0.68 -15.98 -25.27
N ARG A 60 0.94 -15.03 -26.16
CA ARG A 60 1.91 -13.95 -25.93
C ARG A 60 1.62 -13.17 -24.64
N GLU A 61 0.36 -12.82 -24.41
CA GLU A 61 -0.06 -12.09 -23.22
C GLU A 61 0.10 -12.89 -21.93
N CYS A 62 -0.24 -14.19 -21.95
CA CYS A 62 -0.06 -15.08 -20.81
C CYS A 62 1.43 -15.23 -20.45
N LEU A 63 2.30 -15.35 -21.45
CA LEU A 63 3.74 -15.43 -21.23
C LEU A 63 4.30 -14.11 -20.67
N ASP A 64 3.90 -12.97 -21.21
CA ASP A 64 4.34 -11.66 -20.71
C ASP A 64 3.84 -11.38 -19.30
N HIS A 65 2.62 -11.80 -18.96
CA HIS A 65 2.12 -11.75 -17.59
C HIS A 65 2.93 -12.67 -16.67
N TRP A 66 3.17 -13.92 -17.07
CA TRP A 66 3.95 -14.89 -16.30
C TRP A 66 5.37 -14.36 -16.00
N ARG A 67 6.04 -13.79 -17.01
CA ARG A 67 7.38 -13.19 -16.90
C ARG A 67 7.40 -11.95 -16.00
N ALA A 68 6.32 -11.17 -15.96
CA ALA A 68 6.22 -9.98 -15.12
C ALA A 68 5.92 -10.30 -13.64
N VAL A 69 5.27 -11.43 -13.36
CA VAL A 69 4.86 -11.83 -12.01
C VAL A 69 5.89 -12.72 -11.32
N LYS A 70 6.53 -13.64 -12.05
CA LYS A 70 7.53 -14.56 -11.47
C LYS A 70 8.90 -13.89 -11.27
N GLU A 71 9.66 -14.39 -10.30
CA GLU A 71 10.98 -13.84 -9.97
C GLU A 71 12.11 -14.38 -10.86
N GLY A 72 13.08 -13.50 -11.15
CA GLY A 72 14.40 -13.76 -11.71
C GLY A 72 14.41 -14.69 -12.93
N PHE A 73 14.57 -15.98 -12.66
CA PHE A 73 14.77 -17.03 -13.65
C PHE A 73 13.66 -17.12 -14.70
N ALA A 74 12.39 -16.93 -14.30
CA ALA A 74 11.25 -17.08 -15.20
C ALA A 74 11.11 -15.95 -16.23
N PHE A 75 11.86 -14.85 -16.08
CA PHE A 75 11.81 -13.70 -16.99
C PHE A 75 12.51 -14.00 -18.33
N ALA A 76 13.69 -14.63 -18.25
CA ALA A 76 14.55 -14.93 -19.40
C ALA A 76 14.62 -16.43 -19.73
N HIS A 77 14.12 -17.33 -18.86
CA HIS A 77 14.20 -18.77 -19.08
C HIS A 77 12.85 -19.46 -18.93
N CYS A 78 12.69 -20.56 -19.65
CA CYS A 78 11.55 -21.45 -19.52
C CYS A 78 11.56 -22.15 -18.16
N THR A 79 10.45 -22.08 -17.42
CA THR A 79 10.34 -22.77 -16.12
C THR A 79 10.30 -24.29 -16.26
N THR A 80 9.84 -24.80 -17.41
CA THR A 80 9.67 -26.22 -17.69
C THR A 80 10.96 -26.87 -18.21
N CYS A 81 11.52 -26.36 -19.30
CA CYS A 81 12.71 -26.96 -19.94
C CYS A 81 14.03 -26.26 -19.61
N LYS A 82 14.00 -25.16 -18.83
CA LYS A 82 15.17 -24.35 -18.45
C LYS A 82 15.94 -23.68 -19.61
N ALA A 83 15.48 -23.83 -20.85
CA ALA A 83 16.07 -23.16 -21.99
C ALA A 83 15.89 -21.63 -21.92
N PRO A 84 16.89 -20.83 -22.34
CA PRO A 84 16.76 -19.38 -22.43
C PRO A 84 15.77 -18.99 -23.54
N TYR A 85 15.01 -17.93 -23.30
CA TYR A 85 14.14 -17.31 -24.30
C TYR A 85 14.94 -16.42 -25.24
N HIS A 86 14.51 -16.33 -26.50
CA HIS A 86 15.05 -15.37 -27.46
C HIS A 86 14.32 -14.03 -27.29
N LEU A 87 15.03 -13.03 -26.76
CA LEU A 87 14.49 -11.70 -26.46
C LEU A 87 14.90 -10.69 -27.54
N ARG A 88 13.92 -10.03 -28.16
CA ARG A 88 14.14 -8.91 -29.11
C ARG A 88 13.79 -7.58 -28.44
N VAL A 89 14.64 -6.57 -28.63
CA VAL A 89 14.38 -5.21 -28.12
C VAL A 89 13.44 -4.48 -29.06
N HIS A 90 12.26 -4.08 -28.58
CA HIS A 90 11.37 -3.17 -29.31
C HIS A 90 11.50 -1.75 -28.76
N VAL A 91 12.00 -0.81 -29.58
CA VAL A 91 12.07 0.61 -29.23
C VAL A 91 10.66 1.19 -29.24
N ALA A 92 10.05 1.26 -28.07
CA ALA A 92 8.65 1.61 -27.92
C ALA A 92 8.43 3.14 -27.92
N ALA A 93 7.84 3.68 -28.99
CA ALA A 93 7.22 5.02 -29.00
C ALA A 93 6.22 5.23 -27.83
N ASP A 94 5.75 4.13 -27.25
CA ASP A 94 4.79 3.99 -26.17
C ASP A 94 5.39 4.21 -24.74
N ARG A 95 6.70 4.49 -24.64
CA ARG A 95 7.38 4.79 -23.35
C ARG A 95 6.79 6.03 -22.66
N LYS A 96 6.44 7.07 -23.43
CA LYS A 96 5.85 8.33 -22.92
C LYS A 96 4.43 8.13 -22.39
N TRP A 97 3.57 7.44 -23.14
CA TRP A 97 2.19 7.15 -22.75
C TRP A 97 2.11 6.30 -21.47
N ARG A 98 2.96 5.28 -21.35
CA ARG A 98 3.05 4.46 -20.14
C ARG A 98 3.59 5.23 -18.92
N THR A 99 4.55 6.13 -19.13
CA THR A 99 5.06 7.01 -18.07
C THR A 99 3.99 8.02 -17.64
N LEU A 100 3.18 8.54 -18.56
CA LEU A 100 2.07 9.43 -18.26
C LEU A 100 0.96 8.71 -17.48
N LYS A 101 0.58 7.50 -17.90
CA LYS A 101 -0.39 6.64 -17.20
C LYS A 101 0.08 6.30 -15.77
N PHE A 102 1.38 6.10 -15.58
CA PHE A 102 1.97 5.91 -14.24
C PHE A 102 1.86 7.16 -13.37
N ARG A 103 2.28 8.32 -13.89
CA ARG A 103 2.15 9.60 -13.17
C ARG A 103 0.70 9.84 -12.78
N PHE A 104 -0.24 9.52 -13.66
CA PHE A 104 -1.66 9.60 -13.37
C PHE A 104 -2.08 8.68 -12.22
N PHE A 105 -1.66 7.41 -12.21
CA PHE A 105 -1.99 6.49 -11.11
C PHE A 105 -1.43 6.95 -9.76
N VAL A 106 -0.15 7.34 -9.72
CA VAL A 106 0.48 7.84 -8.49
C VAL A 106 -0.19 9.12 -8.01
N THR A 107 -0.43 10.08 -8.91
CA THR A 107 -1.15 11.31 -8.57
C THR A 107 -2.57 11.02 -8.10
N ARG A 108 -3.28 10.07 -8.72
CA ARG A 108 -4.62 9.66 -8.30
C ARG A 108 -4.63 9.06 -6.90
N ASP A 109 -3.68 8.17 -6.60
CA ASP A 109 -3.58 7.53 -5.29
C ASP A 109 -3.17 8.56 -4.20
N ILE A 110 -2.32 9.54 -4.50
CA ILE A 110 -1.99 10.63 -3.58
C ILE A 110 -3.18 11.59 -3.41
N LEU A 111 -3.85 11.93 -4.51
CA LEU A 111 -5.01 12.83 -4.51
C LEU A 111 -6.18 12.23 -3.74
N SER A 112 -6.41 10.92 -3.83
CA SER A 112 -7.46 10.24 -3.07
C SER A 112 -7.21 10.29 -1.57
N ILE A 113 -5.96 10.08 -1.13
CA ILE A 113 -5.56 10.23 0.28
C ILE A 113 -5.75 11.68 0.73
N PHE A 114 -5.30 12.65 -0.08
CA PHE A 114 -5.47 14.07 0.23
C PHE A 114 -6.95 14.43 0.39
N LEU A 115 -7.80 14.00 -0.54
CA LEU A 115 -9.24 14.26 -0.50
C LEU A 115 -9.90 13.62 0.73
N ALA A 116 -9.50 12.40 1.10
CA ALA A 116 -10.00 11.74 2.30
C ALA A 116 -9.63 12.52 3.57
N VAL A 117 -8.38 13.01 3.68
CA VAL A 117 -7.94 13.85 4.82
C VAL A 117 -8.74 15.16 4.86
N GLN A 118 -8.93 15.81 3.71
CA GLN A 118 -9.72 17.05 3.62
C GLN A 118 -11.18 16.85 4.03
N LEU A 119 -11.78 15.71 3.68
CA LEU A 119 -13.13 15.35 4.12
C LEU A 119 -13.20 15.23 5.64
N VAL A 120 -12.23 14.57 6.27
CA VAL A 120 -12.15 14.44 7.73
C VAL A 120 -11.97 15.81 8.41
N ILE A 121 -11.10 16.67 7.88
CA ILE A 121 -10.92 18.03 8.42
C ILE A 121 -12.21 18.83 8.28
N ALA A 122 -12.89 18.75 7.13
CA ALA A 122 -14.16 19.44 6.89
C ALA A 122 -15.27 18.94 7.81
N SER A 123 -15.33 17.63 8.10
CA SER A 123 -16.34 17.08 9.03
C SER A 123 -16.09 17.55 10.46
N LEU A 124 -14.83 17.60 10.91
CA LEU A 124 -14.48 18.16 12.22
C LEU A 124 -14.78 19.67 12.29
N ALA A 125 -14.45 20.42 11.25
CA ALA A 125 -14.79 21.85 11.15
C ALA A 125 -16.31 22.08 11.22
N TYR A 126 -17.09 21.24 10.54
CA TYR A 126 -18.55 21.29 10.58
C TYR A 126 -19.11 20.97 11.97
N LEU A 127 -18.52 20.00 12.69
CA LEU A 127 -18.89 19.72 14.08
C LEU A 127 -18.61 20.92 15.00
N VAL A 128 -17.45 21.58 14.84
CA VAL A 128 -17.13 22.80 15.59
C VAL A 128 -18.14 23.90 15.27
N TYR A 129 -18.49 24.07 13.99
CA TYR A 129 -19.52 25.03 13.57
C TYR A 129 -20.88 24.74 14.22
N LEU A 130 -21.32 23.48 14.28
CA LEU A 130 -22.58 23.10 14.94
C LEU A 130 -22.56 23.40 16.44
N ILE A 131 -21.45 23.11 17.13
CA ILE A 131 -21.29 23.40 18.56
C ILE A 131 -21.32 24.90 18.81
N ASP A 132 -20.59 25.69 18.02
CA ASP A 132 -20.53 27.14 18.17
C ASP A 132 -21.88 27.80 17.83
N SER A 133 -22.55 27.31 16.78
CA SER A 133 -23.92 27.72 16.41
C SER A 133 -24.91 27.53 17.55
N TYR A 134 -24.84 26.39 18.25
CA TYR A 134 -25.68 26.12 19.42
C TYR A 134 -25.38 27.08 20.59
N GLN A 135 -24.13 27.52 20.74
CA GLN A 135 -23.67 28.46 21.78
C GLN A 135 -23.69 29.94 21.32
N HIS A 136 -24.55 30.28 20.35
CA HIS A 136 -24.71 31.65 19.82
C HIS A 136 -23.43 32.26 19.20
N SER A 137 -22.59 31.45 18.55
CA SER A 137 -21.36 31.90 17.87
C SER A 137 -20.35 32.61 18.79
N TRP A 138 -20.38 32.30 20.09
CA TRP A 138 -19.51 32.93 21.10
C TRP A 138 -18.02 32.76 20.76
N LEU A 139 -17.61 31.59 20.28
CA LEU A 139 -16.21 31.27 19.99
C LEU A 139 -15.67 32.18 18.88
N ARG A 140 -16.45 32.37 17.82
CA ARG A 140 -16.09 33.24 16.71
C ARG A 140 -16.09 34.72 17.12
N LEU A 141 -17.10 35.15 17.89
CA LEU A 141 -17.21 36.54 18.34
C LEU A 141 -16.04 36.93 19.25
N ALA A 142 -15.57 35.99 20.09
CA ALA A 142 -14.44 36.20 20.99
C ALA A 142 -13.09 36.37 20.25
N TRP A 143 -12.92 35.75 19.08
CA TRP A 143 -11.66 35.80 18.32
C TRP A 143 -11.62 36.82 17.18
N GLY A 144 -12.77 37.37 16.75
CA GLY A 144 -12.83 38.50 15.82
C GLY A 144 -12.33 38.23 14.39
N PHE A 145 -12.48 37.02 13.87
CA PHE A 145 -12.08 36.68 12.50
C PHE A 145 -13.07 37.19 11.43
N GLU A 146 -12.55 37.75 10.33
CA GLU A 146 -13.35 38.27 9.21
C GLU A 146 -14.04 37.17 8.38
N SER A 147 -13.38 36.03 8.15
CA SER A 147 -13.92 34.92 7.35
C SER A 147 -14.41 33.76 8.23
N GLU A 148 -15.70 33.45 8.13
CA GLU A 148 -16.33 32.35 8.89
C GLU A 148 -15.74 30.99 8.50
N LEU A 149 -15.64 30.73 7.19
CA LEU A 149 -15.18 29.44 6.67
C LEU A 149 -13.73 29.16 7.06
N SER A 150 -12.87 30.17 6.98
CA SER A 150 -11.45 30.02 7.31
C SER A 150 -11.24 29.71 8.79
N PHE A 151 -12.00 30.36 9.68
CA PHE A 151 -11.92 30.13 11.13
C PHE A 151 -12.25 28.68 11.50
N TYR A 152 -13.41 28.19 11.08
CA TYR A 152 -13.82 26.81 11.41
C TYR A 152 -12.93 25.75 10.77
N TYR A 153 -12.41 26.00 9.56
CA TYR A 153 -11.44 25.10 8.94
C TYR A 153 -10.12 25.02 9.73
N ILE A 154 -9.60 26.14 10.23
CA ILE A 154 -8.40 26.15 11.08
C ILE A 154 -8.67 25.40 12.39
N CYS A 155 -9.83 25.61 13.03
CA CYS A 155 -10.22 24.86 14.22
C CYS A 155 -10.30 23.35 13.95
N GLY A 156 -10.94 22.95 12.83
CA GLY A 156 -11.01 21.55 12.42
C GLY A 156 -9.63 20.94 12.14
N ALA A 157 -8.72 21.68 11.51
CA ALA A 157 -7.36 21.24 11.25
C ALA A 157 -6.54 21.08 12.54
N LEU A 158 -6.65 22.03 13.48
CA LEU A 158 -6.01 21.92 14.80
C LEU A 158 -6.52 20.70 15.57
N LEU A 159 -7.83 20.45 15.58
CA LEU A 159 -8.40 19.26 16.21
C LEU A 159 -7.92 17.97 15.53
N PHE A 160 -7.86 17.94 14.20
CA PHE A 160 -7.36 16.80 13.44
C PHE A 160 -5.91 16.45 13.85
N PHE A 161 -5.00 17.43 13.88
CA PHE A 161 -3.63 17.19 14.32
C PHE A 161 -3.54 16.83 15.79
N ALA A 162 -4.35 17.42 16.67
CA ALA A 162 -4.38 17.04 18.09
C ALA A 162 -4.81 15.58 18.26
N LEU A 163 -5.84 15.12 17.55
CA LEU A 163 -6.31 13.74 17.57
C LEU A 163 -5.25 12.78 17.00
N LEU A 164 -4.58 13.15 15.92
CA LEU A 164 -3.45 12.39 15.39
C LEU A 164 -2.31 12.31 16.41
N GLY A 165 -1.96 13.41 17.07
CA GLY A 165 -0.94 13.45 18.12
C GLY A 165 -1.30 12.55 19.29
N LEU A 166 -2.54 12.63 19.79
CA LEU A 166 -3.03 11.76 20.86
C LEU A 166 -3.02 10.29 20.44
N SER A 167 -3.47 9.97 19.22
CA SER A 167 -3.44 8.60 18.70
C SER A 167 -2.02 8.08 18.51
N GLY A 168 -1.09 8.92 18.06
CA GLY A 168 0.33 8.61 17.92
C GLY A 168 0.95 8.32 19.29
N CYS A 169 0.70 9.18 20.28
CA CYS A 169 1.09 8.95 21.67
C CYS A 169 0.48 7.66 22.24
N PHE A 170 -0.79 7.38 21.96
CA PHE A 170 -1.42 6.15 22.39
C PHE A 170 -0.75 4.92 21.77
N ILE A 171 -0.49 4.93 20.46
CA ILE A 171 0.19 3.83 19.77
C ILE A 171 1.60 3.63 20.33
N THR A 172 2.39 4.70 20.52
CA THR A 172 3.76 4.58 21.05
C THR A 172 3.79 4.15 22.51
N CYS A 173 2.89 4.66 23.36
CA CYS A 173 2.81 4.25 24.77
C CYS A 173 2.22 2.86 24.95
N TYR A 174 1.28 2.45 24.09
CA TYR A 174 0.61 1.16 24.19
C TYR A 174 1.38 0.03 23.50
N ASP A 175 2.29 0.35 22.56
CA ASP A 175 3.20 -0.62 21.97
C ASP A 175 4.00 -1.32 23.07
N ARG A 176 3.77 -2.63 23.21
CA ARG A 176 4.40 -3.46 24.23
C ARG A 176 5.92 -3.40 24.14
N ARG A 177 6.50 -3.20 22.95
CA ARG A 177 7.96 -3.11 22.79
C ARG A 177 8.49 -1.84 23.44
N VAL A 178 7.94 -0.68 23.07
CA VAL A 178 8.33 0.61 23.65
C VAL A 178 8.04 0.65 25.15
N ARG A 179 6.90 0.10 25.59
CA ARG A 179 6.56 -0.02 27.01
C ARG A 179 7.59 -0.86 27.77
N ASN A 180 8.03 -1.99 27.22
CA ASN A 180 9.06 -2.83 27.84
C ASN A 180 10.40 -2.11 27.91
N ASP A 181 10.79 -1.39 26.85
CA ASP A 181 12.04 -0.61 26.82
C ASP A 181 12.02 0.53 27.86
N LEU A 182 10.88 1.22 28.00
CA LEU A 182 10.70 2.29 28.99
C LEU A 182 10.54 1.76 30.43
N ALA A 183 10.03 0.54 30.61
CA ALA A 183 9.87 -0.12 31.91
C ALA A 183 11.15 -0.80 32.41
N GLN A 184 12.14 -1.01 31.53
CA GLN A 184 13.39 -1.69 31.86
C GLN A 184 14.16 -1.03 33.03
N PRO A 185 14.30 0.31 33.11
CA PRO A 185 14.94 0.97 34.24
C PRO A 185 14.16 0.79 35.56
N CYS A 186 12.82 0.84 35.54
CA CYS A 186 11.99 0.61 36.73
C CYS A 186 12.03 -0.88 37.16
N ARG A 187 12.20 -1.82 36.23
CA ARG A 187 12.30 -3.27 36.52
C ARG A 187 13.62 -3.63 37.20
N GLU A 188 14.74 -3.10 36.72
CA GLU A 188 16.07 -3.27 37.34
C GLU A 188 16.11 -2.65 38.75
N LEU A 189 15.48 -1.49 38.95
CA LEU A 189 15.39 -0.84 40.26
C LEU A 189 14.49 -1.61 41.26
N CYS A 190 13.35 -2.14 40.80
CA CYS A 190 12.45 -2.95 41.65
C CYS A 190 13.10 -4.28 42.07
N LEU A 191 13.93 -4.87 41.20
CA LEU A 191 14.74 -6.05 41.52
C LEU A 191 15.78 -5.78 42.62
N CYS A 192 16.37 -4.58 42.65
CA CYS A 192 17.24 -4.17 43.76
C CYS A 192 16.48 -4.06 45.09
N CYS A 193 15.27 -3.49 45.10
CA CYS A 193 14.48 -3.29 46.32
C CYS A 193 13.89 -4.55 46.94
N CYS A 194 13.53 -5.58 46.14
CA CYS A 194 12.94 -6.81 46.67
C CYS A 194 14.00 -7.92 46.96
N GLN A 195 15.30 -7.61 46.91
CA GLN A 195 16.38 -8.52 47.35
C GLN A 195 16.64 -8.31 48.86
N PRO A 196 16.81 -9.37 49.68
CA PRO A 196 17.02 -9.20 51.12
C PRO A 196 18.46 -8.75 51.39
N GLY A 197 18.70 -7.44 51.31
CA GLY A 197 20.02 -6.85 51.52
C GLY A 197 20.06 -5.36 51.19
N MET A 198 19.55 -4.54 52.10
CA MET A 198 19.88 -3.11 52.28
C MET A 198 19.97 -2.26 50.99
N CYS A 199 18.84 -1.75 50.49
CA CYS A 199 18.86 -0.61 49.57
C CYS A 199 19.13 0.69 50.35
N ALA A 200 20.41 1.00 50.56
CA ALA A 200 20.81 2.18 51.34
C ALA A 200 20.72 3.50 50.54
N ASP A 201 20.59 3.48 49.22
CA ASP A 201 20.59 4.71 48.40
C ASP A 201 19.64 4.65 47.19
N CYS A 202 18.34 4.50 47.43
CA CYS A 202 17.33 4.84 46.42
C CYS A 202 16.97 6.34 46.50
N HIS A 203 17.98 7.21 46.42
CA HIS A 203 17.75 8.63 46.16
C HIS A 203 17.84 8.86 44.67
N LEU A 204 16.73 9.20 44.01
CA LEU A 204 16.78 10.08 42.85
C LEU A 204 15.47 10.87 42.71
N PRO A 205 15.53 12.19 42.47
CA PRO A 205 14.37 13.03 42.33
C PRO A 205 13.74 12.85 40.93
N GLY A 206 12.42 12.67 40.87
CA GLY A 206 11.63 13.01 39.67
C GLY A 206 11.34 11.91 38.64
N THR A 207 11.48 10.62 38.94
CA THR A 207 11.04 9.55 38.02
C THR A 207 9.70 8.95 38.45
N LEU A 208 8.64 9.33 37.74
CA LEU A 208 7.28 8.79 37.93
C LEU A 208 7.17 7.42 37.21
N CYS A 209 7.41 6.31 37.91
CA CYS A 209 7.20 4.96 37.35
C CYS A 209 5.67 4.70 37.24
N MET A 210 5.10 4.96 36.06
CA MET A 210 3.65 4.92 35.80
C MET A 210 3.13 3.54 35.32
N TRP A 211 4.02 2.56 35.08
CA TRP A 211 3.70 1.31 34.37
C TRP A 211 4.23 0.03 35.03
N THR A 212 4.63 0.09 36.31
CA THR A 212 5.09 -1.07 37.07
C THR A 212 4.14 -1.35 38.23
N ASP A 213 3.48 -2.51 38.22
CA ASP A 213 2.70 -3.01 39.35
C ASP A 213 3.65 -3.49 40.45
N CYS A 214 3.99 -2.60 41.40
CA CYS A 214 4.75 -2.97 42.62
C CYS A 214 3.88 -3.61 43.71
N THR A 215 2.69 -4.11 43.35
CA THR A 215 1.71 -4.68 44.28
C THR A 215 2.17 -5.98 44.95
N THR A 216 3.28 -6.57 44.48
CA THR A 216 3.87 -7.81 45.01
C THR A 216 5.06 -7.59 45.95
N CYS A 217 5.58 -6.37 46.11
CA CYS A 217 6.66 -6.11 47.09
C CYS A 217 5.99 -5.90 48.47
N PHE A 218 5.66 -7.02 49.12
CA PHE A 218 4.94 -7.05 50.39
C PHE A 218 5.90 -6.77 51.57
N GLU A 219 5.38 -5.97 52.51
CA GLU A 219 5.75 -5.82 53.93
C GLU A 219 6.71 -4.73 54.44
N SER A 220 7.29 -3.82 53.64
CA SER A 220 8.07 -2.72 54.28
C SER A 220 8.09 -1.32 53.64
N CYS A 221 7.26 -1.04 52.63
CA CYS A 221 7.12 0.35 52.14
C CYS A 221 6.06 1.19 52.89
N ALA A 222 5.37 0.61 53.88
CA ALA A 222 4.28 1.27 54.60
C ALA A 222 4.72 2.39 55.57
N SER A 223 6.02 2.61 55.77
CA SER A 223 6.53 3.60 56.75
C SER A 223 7.19 4.85 56.14
N ALA A 224 7.23 5.00 54.81
CA ALA A 224 7.69 6.23 54.16
C ALA A 224 6.52 6.90 53.42
N ALA A 225 5.56 7.40 54.19
CA ALA A 225 4.41 8.15 53.72
C ALA A 225 4.79 9.59 53.29
N THR A 226 5.74 9.74 52.38
CA THR A 226 6.00 11.00 51.69
C THR A 226 6.27 10.72 50.22
N GLU A 227 5.40 11.26 49.37
CA GLU A 227 5.55 11.40 47.90
C GLU A 227 5.06 10.26 46.99
N CYS A 228 3.82 9.80 47.19
CA CYS A 228 2.98 9.40 46.04
C CYS A 228 1.83 10.39 45.93
N GLY A 229 2.04 11.47 45.16
CA GLY A 229 1.06 12.51 44.92
C GLY A 229 -0.09 12.00 44.04
N CYS A 230 -1.10 11.39 44.66
CA CYS A 230 -2.42 11.29 44.03
C CYS A 230 -3.02 12.70 43.98
N LEU A 231 -3.09 13.28 42.78
CA LEU A 231 -3.74 14.56 42.49
C LEU A 231 -5.23 14.51 42.91
N GLY A 232 -5.49 14.90 44.16
CA GLY A 232 -6.80 15.15 44.71
C GLY A 232 -6.91 16.61 45.12
N GLY A 233 -7.85 17.34 44.52
CA GLY A 233 -8.21 18.70 44.96
C GLY A 233 -8.69 19.61 43.85
N ALA A 234 -9.89 19.38 43.33
CA ALA A 234 -10.61 20.38 42.54
C ALA A 234 -11.21 21.43 43.48
N GLY A 235 -10.52 22.57 43.62
CA GLY A 235 -11.10 23.79 44.19
C GLY A 235 -11.82 24.60 43.11
N GLU A 236 -13.03 25.06 43.40
CA GLU A 236 -13.95 25.74 42.47
C GLU A 236 -13.47 27.12 41.95
N ALA A 237 -12.25 27.56 42.28
CA ALA A 237 -11.62 28.77 41.73
C ALA A 237 -10.70 28.51 40.51
N GLY A 238 -10.55 27.25 40.09
CA GLY A 238 -9.56 26.85 39.07
C GLY A 238 -10.00 26.89 37.61
N LEU A 239 -11.28 27.17 37.32
CA LEU A 239 -11.86 27.12 35.96
C LEU A 239 -11.04 27.87 34.87
N PRO A 240 -10.55 29.11 35.09
CA PRO A 240 -9.74 29.80 34.08
C PRO A 240 -8.34 29.17 33.91
N LEU A 241 -7.73 28.67 34.98
CA LEU A 241 -6.43 28.01 34.92
C LEU A 241 -6.52 26.64 34.23
N LEU A 242 -7.58 25.89 34.49
CA LEU A 242 -7.85 24.62 33.80
C LEU A 242 -8.05 24.83 32.30
N PHE A 243 -8.73 25.90 31.90
CA PHE A 243 -8.89 26.26 30.49
C PHE A 243 -7.54 26.58 29.82
N ILE A 244 -6.69 27.39 30.46
CA ILE A 244 -5.36 27.72 29.96
C ILE A 244 -4.50 26.44 29.83
N MET A 245 -4.53 25.57 30.85
CA MET A 245 -3.80 24.30 30.81
C MET A 245 -4.31 23.37 29.71
N ALA A 246 -5.63 23.31 29.50
CA ALA A 246 -6.22 22.53 28.40
C ALA A 246 -5.76 23.05 27.03
N LEU A 247 -5.68 24.37 26.83
CA LEU A 247 -5.17 24.96 25.59
C LEU A 247 -3.69 24.65 25.36
N ILE A 248 -2.85 24.69 26.40
CA ILE A 248 -1.44 24.33 26.31
C ILE A 248 -1.28 22.85 25.93
N VAL A 249 -2.01 21.96 26.60
CA VAL A 249 -1.98 20.52 26.32
C VAL A 249 -2.46 20.23 24.89
N LEU A 250 -3.54 20.90 24.45
CA LEU A 250 -4.03 20.81 23.08
C LEU A 250 -2.93 21.25 22.09
N GLY A 251 -2.27 22.38 22.35
CA GLY A 251 -1.16 22.88 21.53
C GLY A 251 0.04 21.94 21.47
N LEU A 252 0.38 21.25 22.57
CA LEU A 252 1.44 20.25 22.56
C LEU A 252 1.07 19.04 21.69
N PHE A 253 -0.16 18.54 21.82
CA PHE A 253 -0.63 17.43 21.00
C PHE A 253 -0.74 17.79 19.51
N THR A 254 -1.11 19.02 19.15
CA THR A 254 -1.10 19.44 17.74
C THR A 254 0.31 19.44 17.17
N VAL A 255 1.30 19.95 17.90
CA VAL A 255 2.71 19.93 17.48
C VAL A 255 3.19 18.50 17.28
N ILE A 256 2.96 17.61 18.25
CA ILE A 256 3.31 16.18 18.14
C ILE A 256 2.60 15.53 16.95
N GLY A 257 1.32 15.84 16.75
CA GLY A 257 0.52 15.34 15.64
C GLY A 257 1.03 15.78 14.27
N ILE A 258 1.53 17.02 14.14
CA ILE A 258 2.17 17.50 12.90
C ILE A 258 3.40 16.64 12.60
N PHE A 259 4.29 16.44 13.57
CA PHE A 259 5.46 15.57 13.39
C PHE A 259 5.07 14.14 12.99
N TYR A 260 4.09 13.55 13.69
CA TYR A 260 3.61 12.20 13.38
C TYR A 260 2.99 12.11 11.97
N SER A 261 2.23 13.12 11.56
CA SER A 261 1.62 13.18 10.22
C SER A 261 2.66 13.19 9.09
N VAL A 262 3.78 13.91 9.27
CA VAL A 262 4.88 13.93 8.30
C VAL A 262 5.57 12.58 8.21
N LEU A 263 5.81 11.92 9.35
CA LEU A 263 6.39 10.57 9.38
C LEU A 263 5.49 9.55 8.66
N VAL A 264 4.20 9.55 8.94
CA VAL A 264 3.24 8.66 8.27
C VAL A 264 3.16 8.97 6.77
N ALA A 265 3.09 10.25 6.39
CA ALA A 265 3.03 10.66 4.98
C ALA A 265 4.28 10.22 4.20
N THR A 266 5.47 10.37 4.78
CA THR A 266 6.72 9.91 4.15
C THR A 266 6.78 8.38 4.03
N MET A 267 6.38 7.64 5.07
CA MET A 267 6.30 6.17 5.02
C MET A 267 5.31 5.67 3.96
N VAL A 268 4.12 6.26 3.89
CA VAL A 268 3.10 5.91 2.89
C VAL A 268 3.59 6.26 1.49
N GLY A 269 4.19 7.44 1.31
CA GLY A 269 4.78 7.86 0.04
C GLY A 269 5.86 6.89 -0.44
N GLN A 270 6.77 6.49 0.45
CA GLN A 270 7.80 5.49 0.15
C GLN A 270 7.20 4.13 -0.21
N ARG A 271 6.19 3.66 0.53
CA ARG A 271 5.49 2.39 0.26
C ARG A 271 4.78 2.39 -1.10
N ILE A 272 4.05 3.46 -1.42
CA ILE A 272 3.36 3.61 -2.71
C ILE A 272 4.38 3.64 -3.85
N TRP A 273 5.47 4.40 -3.67
CA TRP A 273 6.56 4.47 -4.65
C TRP A 273 7.21 3.11 -4.89
N GLN A 274 7.60 2.40 -3.83
CA GLN A 274 8.22 1.07 -3.91
C GLN A 274 7.30 0.05 -4.59
N ARG A 275 6.02 0.01 -4.20
CA ARG A 275 5.03 -0.93 -4.76
C ARG A 275 4.83 -0.72 -6.25
N HIS A 276 4.67 0.54 -6.67
CA HIS A 276 4.45 0.83 -8.08
C HIS A 276 5.74 0.71 -8.89
N TYR A 277 6.91 1.05 -8.35
CA TYR A 277 8.19 0.90 -9.05
C TYR A 277 8.50 -0.56 -9.39
N HIS A 278 8.33 -1.50 -8.45
CA HIS A 278 8.66 -2.90 -8.68
C HIS A 278 7.71 -3.59 -9.67
N ILE A 279 6.41 -3.30 -9.59
CA ILE A 279 5.41 -3.83 -10.52
C ILE A 279 5.61 -3.23 -11.93
N LEU A 280 5.96 -1.95 -12.00
CA LEU A 280 6.12 -1.24 -13.26
C LEU A 280 7.41 -1.63 -13.97
N ALA A 281 8.53 -1.71 -13.26
CA ALA A 281 9.82 -2.09 -13.86
C ALA A 281 9.71 -3.45 -14.55
N LYS A 282 9.13 -4.45 -13.88
CA LYS A 282 8.97 -5.80 -14.46
C LYS A 282 8.04 -5.82 -15.67
N ARG A 283 6.91 -5.11 -15.63
CA ARG A 283 5.98 -4.99 -16.77
C ARG A 283 6.51 -4.14 -17.93
N MET A 284 7.40 -3.20 -17.65
CA MET A 284 8.08 -2.43 -18.69
C MET A 284 9.12 -3.30 -19.38
N LEU A 285 9.90 -4.07 -18.62
CA LEU A 285 10.92 -4.96 -19.15
C LEU A 285 10.32 -6.06 -20.04
N THR A 286 9.19 -6.67 -19.69
CA THR A 286 8.57 -7.68 -20.57
C THR A 286 8.12 -7.12 -21.93
N LYS A 287 7.69 -5.84 -21.95
CA LYS A 287 7.29 -5.14 -23.19
C LYS A 287 8.48 -4.61 -24.00
N GLU A 288 9.61 -4.34 -23.36
CA GLU A 288 10.84 -3.90 -24.01
C GLU A 288 11.61 -5.11 -24.58
N TYR A 289 11.62 -6.22 -23.84
CA TYR A 289 12.24 -7.50 -24.20
C TYR A 289 11.16 -8.52 -24.58
N VAL A 290 10.75 -8.50 -25.84
CA VAL A 290 9.67 -9.34 -26.37
C VAL A 290 10.24 -10.73 -26.72
N VAL A 291 9.58 -11.80 -26.28
CA VAL A 291 9.98 -13.17 -26.66
C VAL A 291 9.58 -13.45 -28.10
N GLU A 292 10.53 -13.96 -28.87
CA GLU A 292 10.32 -14.41 -30.24
C GLU A 292 9.69 -15.80 -30.29
N ASP A 293 8.94 -16.03 -31.37
CA ASP A 293 8.47 -17.36 -31.70
C ASP A 293 9.60 -18.18 -32.34
N VAL A 294 9.82 -19.37 -31.81
CA VAL A 294 10.91 -20.28 -32.19
C VAL A 294 10.37 -21.52 -32.91
N ASP A 295 9.07 -21.56 -33.26
CA ASP A 295 8.52 -22.72 -33.96
C ASP A 295 9.16 -22.86 -35.35
N GLY A 296 9.72 -24.05 -35.60
CA GLY A 296 10.70 -24.31 -36.66
C GLY A 296 10.13 -24.52 -38.07
N GLU A 297 8.88 -24.13 -38.33
CA GLU A 297 8.27 -24.29 -39.67
C GLU A 297 8.47 -23.08 -40.59
N MET A 298 8.88 -21.91 -40.07
CA MET A 298 9.14 -20.70 -40.87
C MET A 298 10.60 -20.25 -40.92
N THR A 299 11.48 -20.81 -40.09
CA THR A 299 12.90 -20.47 -40.09
C THR A 299 13.70 -21.73 -40.41
N GLY A 300 14.36 -21.75 -41.58
CA GLY A 300 15.19 -22.87 -41.99
C GLY A 300 16.19 -23.26 -40.90
N SER A 301 16.62 -24.52 -40.89
CA SER A 301 17.44 -25.17 -39.86
C SER A 301 18.75 -24.45 -39.46
N ASP A 302 19.17 -23.44 -40.22
CA ASP A 302 20.39 -22.63 -40.00
C ASP A 302 20.12 -21.24 -39.41
N TRP A 303 18.89 -20.89 -39.07
CA TRP A 303 18.59 -19.57 -38.53
C TRP A 303 18.90 -19.50 -37.02
N SER A 304 19.97 -18.79 -36.68
CA SER A 304 20.24 -18.33 -35.31
C SER A 304 19.74 -16.89 -35.16
N PRO A 305 18.86 -16.57 -34.19
CA PRO A 305 18.48 -15.20 -33.91
C PRO A 305 19.72 -14.37 -33.51
N PRO A 306 19.77 -13.08 -33.87
CA PRO A 306 20.88 -12.21 -33.49
C PRO A 306 21.00 -12.11 -31.97
N PRO A 307 22.21 -12.17 -31.40
CA PRO A 307 22.41 -12.04 -29.96
C PRO A 307 22.00 -10.66 -29.46
N LEU A 308 21.49 -10.59 -28.24
CA LEU A 308 21.19 -9.30 -27.60
C LEU A 308 22.48 -8.46 -27.47
N PRO A 309 22.39 -7.13 -27.68
CA PRO A 309 23.55 -6.26 -27.49
C PRO A 309 24.09 -6.39 -26.05
N PRO A 310 25.43 -6.31 -25.85
CA PRO A 310 26.05 -6.58 -24.56
C PRO A 310 25.60 -5.63 -23.44
N GLU A 311 25.24 -4.39 -23.78
CA GLU A 311 24.70 -3.40 -22.85
C GLU A 311 23.38 -3.87 -22.21
N HIS A 312 22.47 -4.42 -23.02
CA HIS A 312 21.18 -4.94 -22.56
C HIS A 312 21.35 -6.21 -21.72
N VAL A 313 22.33 -7.07 -22.08
CA VAL A 313 22.68 -8.25 -21.28
C VAL A 313 23.22 -7.84 -19.90
N GLN A 314 24.10 -6.83 -19.86
CA GLN A 314 24.64 -6.31 -18.60
C GLN A 314 23.55 -5.68 -17.74
N GLN A 315 22.61 -4.93 -18.35
CA GLN A 315 21.45 -4.38 -17.68
C GLN A 315 20.55 -5.47 -17.08
N LEU A 316 20.24 -6.53 -17.83
CA LEU A 316 19.44 -7.65 -17.33
C LEU A 316 20.15 -8.41 -16.18
N LYS A 317 21.48 -8.56 -16.23
CA LYS A 317 22.29 -9.11 -15.13
C LYS A 317 22.24 -8.21 -13.87
N THR A 318 22.37 -6.89 -14.02
CA THR A 318 22.28 -5.97 -12.87
C THR A 318 20.90 -6.00 -12.20
N LEU A 319 19.85 -6.36 -12.94
CA LEU A 319 18.49 -6.51 -12.44
C LEU A 319 18.21 -7.92 -11.86
N GLY A 320 19.16 -8.85 -11.93
CA GLY A 320 19.00 -10.23 -11.46
C GLY A 320 17.98 -11.05 -12.26
N LEU A 321 17.80 -10.73 -13.55
CA LEU A 321 16.81 -11.36 -14.44
C LEU A 321 17.40 -12.37 -15.43
N LEU A 322 18.74 -12.53 -15.42
CA LEU A 322 19.51 -13.49 -16.20
C LEU A 322 20.19 -14.51 -15.29
#